data_AF-A0A7R8AP90-F1
#
_entry.id   AF-A0A7R8AP90-F1
#
_cell.length_a   1.000
_cell.length_b   1.000
_cell.length_c   1.000
_cell.angle_alpha   90.00
_cell.angle_beta   90.00
_cell.angle_gamma   90.00
#
_symmetry.space_group_name_H-M   'P 1'
#
loop_
_entity.id
_entity.type
_entity.pdbx_description
1 polymer ?
#
loop_
_entity_poly.entity_id
_entity_poly.type
_entity_poly.pdbx_seq_one_letter_code
_entity_poly.pdbx_strand_id
1 'polypeptide(L)'
;MAKCPIFSLPREIHDVIIDYLGPPEHLHLRAVCQSFRELIPPLCIQQLLQVEVSDFGLAKDLYTCRDCMRLRPRAKFADNMVKKKKAKGCAEAGKRFCVECGTSPNANSPLPATARYTRGCHVVILGEHHVVCYPCGRFGLGWGERGVYMDECRDCQLQERFLERWTEAEAHKARQKRLA
;
A
#
# COMPACT_ATOMS: atom_id res chain seq x y z
N MET A 1 8.67 -28.83 -30.28
CA MET A 1 8.07 -27.95 -29.24
C MET A 1 6.56 -28.00 -29.40
N ALA A 2 5.82 -28.45 -28.38
CA ALA A 2 4.37 -28.53 -28.48
C ALA A 2 3.78 -27.12 -28.62
N LYS A 3 3.05 -26.87 -29.71
CA LYS A 3 2.34 -25.62 -29.94
C LYS A 3 1.27 -25.51 -28.85
N CYS A 4 1.31 -24.46 -28.03
CA CYS A 4 0.23 -24.20 -27.07
C CYS A 4 -1.08 -24.01 -27.86
N PRO A 5 -2.06 -24.92 -27.76
CA PRO A 5 -3.21 -24.96 -28.66
C PRO A 5 -4.09 -23.71 -28.52
N ILE A 6 -4.07 -23.07 -27.35
CA ILE A 6 -4.82 -21.84 -27.10
C ILE A 6 -4.26 -20.63 -27.84
N PHE A 7 -2.92 -20.52 -27.99
CA PHE A 7 -2.30 -19.39 -28.71
C PHE A 7 -2.23 -19.59 -30.23
N SER A 8 -2.56 -20.79 -30.71
CA SER A 8 -2.77 -21.03 -32.15
C SER A 8 -4.16 -20.64 -32.64
N LEU A 9 -5.07 -20.25 -31.75
CA LEU A 9 -6.39 -19.74 -32.13
C LEU A 9 -6.26 -18.36 -32.80
N PRO A 10 -7.14 -18.03 -33.76
CA PRO A 10 -7.26 -16.67 -34.29
C PRO A 10 -7.58 -15.66 -33.19
N ARG A 11 -7.19 -14.40 -33.41
CA ARG A 11 -7.40 -13.30 -32.45
C ARG A 11 -8.88 -13.10 -32.12
N GLU A 12 -9.75 -13.23 -33.11
CA GLU A 12 -11.19 -13.08 -32.98
C GLU A 12 -11.76 -14.10 -31.98
N ILE A 13 -11.18 -15.31 -31.94
CA ILE A 13 -11.57 -16.33 -30.96
C ILE A 13 -11.09 -15.97 -29.56
N HIS A 14 -9.89 -15.39 -29.42
CA HIS A 14 -9.43 -14.86 -28.13
C HIS A 14 -10.36 -13.75 -27.64
N ASP A 15 -10.74 -12.82 -28.51
CA ASP A 15 -11.62 -11.71 -28.16
C ASP A 15 -12.98 -12.22 -27.67
N VAL A 16 -13.57 -13.19 -28.37
CA VAL A 16 -14.81 -13.86 -27.92
C VAL A 16 -14.63 -14.53 -26.57
N ILE A 17 -13.55 -15.30 -26.36
CA ILE A 17 -13.27 -15.94 -25.06
C ILE A 17 -13.17 -14.88 -23.96
N ILE A 18 -12.46 -13.78 -24.21
CA ILE A 18 -12.27 -12.70 -23.24
C ILE A 18 -13.60 -12.00 -22.93
N ASP A 19 -14.45 -11.77 -23.92
CA ASP A 19 -15.76 -11.13 -23.74
C ASP A 19 -16.73 -11.96 -22.88
N TYR A 20 -16.61 -13.29 -22.90
CA TYR A 20 -17.39 -14.18 -22.02
C TYR A 20 -16.87 -14.23 -20.58
N LEU A 21 -15.72 -13.62 -20.27
CA LEU A 21 -15.12 -13.64 -18.95
C LEU A 21 -15.42 -12.37 -18.15
N GLY A 22 -15.58 -12.53 -16.85
CA GLY A 22 -15.74 -11.42 -15.93
C GLY A 22 -14.41 -10.76 -15.53
N PRO A 23 -14.48 -9.64 -14.80
CA PRO A 23 -13.28 -8.95 -14.31
C PRO A 23 -12.35 -9.81 -13.43
N PRO A 24 -12.83 -10.66 -12.50
CA PRO A 24 -11.94 -11.54 -11.73
C PRO A 24 -11.15 -12.50 -12.62
N GLU A 25 -11.80 -13.07 -13.64
CA GLU A 25 -11.20 -14.00 -14.59
C GLU A 25 -10.18 -13.30 -15.50
N HIS A 26 -10.48 -12.09 -15.97
CA HIS A 26 -9.53 -11.25 -16.70
C HIS A 26 -8.25 -11.01 -15.90
N LEU A 27 -8.40 -10.70 -14.61
CA LEU A 27 -7.26 -10.46 -13.72
C LEU A 27 -6.41 -11.73 -13.55
N HIS A 28 -7.04 -12.90 -13.42
CA HIS A 28 -6.34 -14.18 -13.36
C HIS A 28 -5.60 -14.49 -14.66
N LEU A 29 -6.25 -14.40 -15.82
CA LEU A 29 -5.62 -14.72 -17.11
C LEU A 29 -4.42 -13.80 -17.40
N ARG A 30 -4.53 -12.49 -17.12
CA ARG A 30 -3.42 -11.53 -17.21
C ARG A 30 -2.22 -11.87 -16.33
N ALA A 31 -2.41 -12.67 -15.28
CA ALA A 31 -1.35 -13.09 -14.38
C ALA A 31 -0.68 -14.40 -14.81
N VAL A 32 -1.34 -15.22 -15.65
CA VAL A 32 -0.84 -16.53 -16.08
C VAL A 32 0.34 -16.41 -17.05
N CYS A 33 0.25 -15.55 -18.08
CA CYS A 33 1.32 -15.40 -19.05
C CYS A 33 1.38 -14.00 -19.70
N GLN A 34 2.49 -13.72 -20.38
CA GLN A 34 2.69 -12.44 -21.09
C GLN A 34 1.69 -12.24 -22.23
N SER A 35 1.39 -13.29 -23.01
CA SER A 35 0.46 -13.18 -24.15
C SER A 35 -0.94 -12.73 -23.71
N PHE A 36 -1.51 -13.32 -22.66
CA PHE A 36 -2.81 -12.87 -22.12
C PHE A 36 -2.74 -11.48 -21.49
N ARG A 37 -1.60 -11.10 -20.91
CA ARG A 37 -1.39 -9.75 -20.38
C ARG A 37 -1.42 -8.67 -21.48
N GLU A 38 -0.97 -9.00 -22.68
CA GLU A 38 -1.00 -8.13 -23.85
C GLU A 38 -2.36 -8.14 -24.55
N LEU A 39 -3.05 -9.29 -24.59
CA LEU A 39 -4.38 -9.43 -25.19
C LEU A 39 -5.48 -8.73 -24.37
N ILE A 40 -5.52 -8.98 -23.07
CA ILE A 40 -6.54 -8.42 -22.19
C ILE A 40 -6.05 -7.04 -21.77
N PRO A 41 -6.84 -5.96 -21.85
CA PRO A 41 -6.42 -4.63 -21.39
C PRO A 41 -6.36 -4.52 -19.85
N PRO A 42 -5.62 -3.57 -19.27
CA PRO A 42 -5.64 -3.35 -17.83
C PRO A 42 -7.04 -2.99 -17.36
N LEU A 43 -7.47 -3.55 -16.22
CA LEU A 43 -8.81 -3.30 -15.68
C LEU A 43 -8.98 -1.83 -15.29
N CYS A 44 -10.14 -1.26 -15.62
CA CYS A 44 -10.52 0.06 -15.16
C CYS A 44 -10.94 0.04 -13.68
N ILE A 45 -11.15 1.21 -13.09
CA ILE A 45 -11.48 1.33 -11.66
C ILE A 45 -12.79 0.64 -11.31
N GLN A 46 -13.81 0.73 -12.18
CA GLN A 46 -15.11 0.08 -11.94
C GLN A 46 -14.96 -1.44 -11.91
N GLN A 47 -14.18 -1.99 -12.84
CA GLN A 47 -13.90 -3.43 -12.89
C GLN A 47 -13.13 -3.89 -11.65
N LEU A 48 -12.11 -3.14 -11.20
CA LEU A 48 -11.39 -3.47 -9.95
C LEU A 48 -12.32 -3.47 -8.73
N LEU A 49 -13.23 -2.50 -8.64
CA LEU A 49 -14.23 -2.46 -7.58
C LEU A 49 -15.19 -3.66 -7.62
N GLN A 50 -15.55 -4.15 -8.81
CA GLN A 50 -16.32 -5.39 -8.94
C GLN A 50 -15.53 -6.61 -8.46
N VAL A 51 -14.22 -6.69 -8.75
CA VAL A 51 -13.37 -7.79 -8.26
C VAL A 51 -13.24 -7.77 -6.73
N GLU A 52 -13.20 -6.61 -6.08
CA GLU A 52 -12.99 -6.57 -4.63
C GLU A 52 -14.18 -7.12 -3.81
N VAL A 53 -15.39 -7.04 -4.39
CA VAL A 53 -16.65 -7.51 -3.79
C VAL A 53 -17.01 -8.92 -4.26
N SER A 54 -16.29 -9.50 -5.22
CA SER A 54 -16.45 -10.90 -5.59
C SER A 54 -15.89 -11.82 -4.51
N ASP A 55 -16.27 -13.10 -4.56
CA ASP A 55 -15.79 -14.12 -3.62
C ASP A 55 -14.26 -14.16 -3.56
N PHE A 56 -13.59 -13.98 -4.70
CA PHE A 56 -12.14 -13.88 -4.77
C PHE A 56 -11.60 -12.68 -3.98
N GLY A 57 -12.16 -11.49 -4.20
CA GLY A 57 -11.73 -10.26 -3.53
C GLY A 57 -12.03 -10.26 -2.03
N LEU A 58 -13.14 -10.89 -1.62
CA LEU A 58 -13.50 -11.08 -0.22
C LEU A 58 -12.58 -12.10 0.47
N ALA A 59 -12.38 -13.28 -0.13
CA ALA A 59 -11.55 -14.34 0.44
C ALA A 59 -10.07 -13.93 0.63
N LYS A 60 -9.56 -13.06 -0.25
CA LYS A 60 -8.18 -12.53 -0.18
C LYS A 60 -8.07 -11.17 0.53
N ASP A 61 -9.19 -10.65 1.04
CA ASP A 61 -9.30 -9.34 1.67
C ASP A 61 -8.63 -8.21 0.87
N LEU A 62 -8.97 -8.16 -0.42
CA LEU A 62 -8.41 -7.21 -1.38
C LEU A 62 -9.24 -5.93 -1.47
N TYR A 63 -8.55 -4.82 -1.71
CA TYR A 63 -9.13 -3.48 -1.84
C TYR A 63 -8.54 -2.79 -3.07
N THR A 64 -9.39 -2.06 -3.79
CA THR A 64 -8.99 -1.28 -4.95
C THR A 64 -8.24 0.00 -4.56
N CYS A 65 -7.09 0.24 -5.16
CA CYS A 65 -6.38 1.52 -5.07
C CYS A 65 -6.58 2.33 -6.37
N ARG A 66 -7.14 3.53 -6.24
CA ARG A 66 -7.40 4.44 -7.37
C ARG A 66 -6.12 4.95 -8.04
N ASP A 67 -5.10 5.22 -7.25
CA ASP A 67 -3.91 5.92 -7.77
C ASP A 67 -2.99 4.96 -8.54
N CYS A 68 -2.81 3.72 -8.08
CA CYS A 68 -1.99 2.72 -8.81
C CYS A 68 -2.81 1.74 -9.65
N MET A 69 -4.14 1.85 -9.69
CA MET A 69 -5.03 0.99 -10.48
C MET A 69 -4.79 -0.52 -10.24
N ARG A 70 -4.65 -0.90 -8.96
CA ARG A 70 -4.35 -2.28 -8.54
C ARG A 70 -5.21 -2.68 -7.33
N LEU A 71 -5.54 -3.96 -7.25
CA LEU A 71 -6.00 -4.59 -6.02
C LEU A 71 -4.82 -4.80 -5.08
N ARG A 72 -4.95 -4.39 -3.83
CA ARG A 72 -3.94 -4.61 -2.79
C ARG A 72 -4.59 -5.25 -1.55
N PRO A 73 -3.85 -6.05 -0.77
CA PRO A 73 -4.34 -6.57 0.50
C PRO A 73 -4.69 -5.45 1.47
N ARG A 74 -5.61 -5.73 2.40
CA ARG A 74 -6.02 -4.83 3.48
C ARG A 74 -4.89 -4.13 4.22
N ALA A 75 -3.79 -4.83 4.49
CA ALA A 75 -2.61 -4.29 5.18
C ALA A 75 -1.92 -3.13 4.43
N LYS A 76 -2.25 -2.92 3.14
CA LYS A 76 -1.71 -1.81 2.33
C LYS A 76 -2.56 -0.55 2.37
N PHE A 77 -3.62 -0.51 3.19
CA PHE A 77 -4.51 0.63 3.33
C PHE A 77 -4.59 1.09 4.78
N ALA A 78 -4.72 2.41 4.97
CA ALA A 78 -5.06 2.96 6.27
C ALA A 78 -6.50 2.57 6.68
N ASP A 79 -6.74 2.47 7.98
CA ASP A 79 -8.04 2.11 8.55
C ASP A 79 -9.18 3.03 8.11
N ASN A 80 -8.90 4.33 8.01
CA ASN A 80 -9.86 5.31 7.51
C ASN A 80 -10.16 5.16 6.00
N MET A 81 -9.31 4.44 5.25
CA MET A 81 -9.52 4.15 3.84
C MET A 81 -10.43 2.95 3.63
N VAL A 82 -10.68 2.11 4.63
CA VAL A 82 -11.48 0.89 4.45
C VAL A 82 -12.76 0.85 5.29
N LYS A 83 -13.04 1.91 6.05
CA LYS A 83 -14.19 2.04 6.96
C LYS A 83 -15.20 3.05 6.42
N LYS A 84 -16.40 3.05 6.99
CA LYS A 84 -17.49 4.01 6.71
C LYS A 84 -17.78 4.08 5.20
N LYS A 85 -17.89 5.29 4.63
CA LYS A 85 -18.22 5.51 3.21
C LYS A 85 -17.23 4.88 2.23
N LYS A 86 -16.00 4.57 2.65
CA LYS A 86 -14.94 3.97 1.83
C LYS A 86 -14.85 2.45 1.97
N ALA A 87 -15.72 1.83 2.76
CA ALA A 87 -15.81 0.38 2.85
C ALA A 87 -16.16 -0.25 1.49
N LYS A 88 -15.97 -1.57 1.38
CA LYS A 88 -16.29 -2.33 0.17
C LYS A 88 -17.76 -2.11 -0.24
N GLY A 89 -18.01 -1.92 -1.53
CA GLY A 89 -19.35 -1.68 -2.08
C GLY A 89 -20.01 -0.35 -1.69
N CYS A 90 -19.36 0.51 -0.92
CA CYS A 90 -19.91 1.81 -0.53
C CYS A 90 -19.60 2.89 -1.58
N ALA A 91 -20.35 4.01 -1.54
CA ALA A 91 -20.26 5.07 -2.54
C ALA A 91 -18.85 5.67 -2.73
N GLU A 92 -18.01 5.67 -1.69
CA GLU A 92 -16.67 6.24 -1.71
C GLU A 92 -15.56 5.19 -1.78
N ALA A 93 -15.92 3.94 -2.07
CA ALA A 93 -14.98 2.82 -2.28
C ALA A 93 -13.92 3.19 -3.34
N GLY A 94 -14.33 3.81 -4.45
CA GLY A 94 -13.42 4.25 -5.51
C GLY A 94 -12.46 5.39 -5.15
N LYS A 95 -12.59 6.05 -3.97
CA LYS A 95 -11.69 7.12 -3.52
C LYS A 95 -10.54 6.62 -2.63
N ARG A 96 -10.36 5.29 -2.53
CA ARG A 96 -9.25 4.68 -1.79
C ARG A 96 -7.91 4.84 -2.47
N PHE A 97 -6.87 4.96 -1.66
CA PHE A 97 -5.49 4.87 -2.10
C PHE A 97 -4.68 4.07 -1.08
N CYS A 98 -3.71 3.31 -1.57
CA CYS A 98 -2.83 2.53 -0.71
C CYS A 98 -1.76 3.42 -0.09
N VAL A 99 -1.16 2.96 1.00
CA VAL A 99 -0.16 3.69 1.77
C VAL A 99 1.04 4.07 0.89
N GLU A 100 1.51 3.15 0.05
CA GLU A 100 2.58 3.41 -0.94
C GLU A 100 2.25 4.63 -1.82
N CYS A 101 1.04 4.72 -2.37
CA CYS A 101 0.62 5.87 -3.19
C CYS A 101 0.45 7.14 -2.36
N GLY A 102 0.08 7.02 -1.08
CA GLY A 102 -0.06 8.15 -0.17
C GLY A 102 1.28 8.75 0.26
N THR A 103 2.31 7.93 0.47
CA THR A 103 3.65 8.36 0.93
C THR A 103 4.58 8.73 -0.22
N SER A 104 4.50 7.99 -1.32
CA SER A 104 5.34 8.16 -2.52
C SER A 104 4.44 8.07 -3.74
N PRO A 105 3.94 9.21 -4.25
CA PRO A 105 3.08 9.21 -5.42
C PRO A 105 3.78 8.51 -6.57
N ASN A 106 3.08 7.56 -7.19
CA ASN A 106 3.61 6.89 -8.37
C ASN A 106 3.72 7.91 -9.51
N ALA A 107 4.91 8.08 -10.08
CA ALA A 107 5.14 8.96 -11.25
C ALA A 107 4.31 8.51 -12.48
N ASN A 108 3.99 7.22 -12.57
CA ASN A 108 3.15 6.65 -13.62
C ASN A 108 1.66 6.63 -13.23
N SER A 109 1.26 7.31 -12.16
CA SER A 109 -0.14 7.49 -11.80
C SER A 109 -0.81 8.44 -12.81
N PRO A 110 -2.06 8.15 -13.25
CA PRO A 110 -2.83 9.08 -14.06
C PRO A 110 -3.28 10.35 -13.29
N LEU A 111 -3.04 10.40 -11.97
CA LEU A 111 -3.37 11.55 -11.10
C LEU A 111 -2.10 12.34 -10.73
N PRO A 112 -2.22 13.66 -10.46
CA PRO A 112 -1.10 14.50 -10.03
C PRO A 112 -0.33 13.89 -8.87
N ALA A 113 0.99 13.83 -9.00
CA ALA A 113 1.90 13.15 -8.08
C ALA A 113 2.15 13.96 -6.79
N THR A 114 1.12 14.23 -6.00
CA THR A 114 1.27 14.88 -4.68
C THR A 114 1.14 13.86 -3.56
N ALA A 115 2.14 13.85 -2.66
CA ALA A 115 2.11 13.00 -1.48
C ALA A 115 0.92 13.42 -0.60
N ARG A 116 0.06 12.47 -0.25
CA ARG A 116 -1.12 12.70 0.59
C ARG A 116 -0.81 12.53 2.08
N TYR A 117 0.24 11.79 2.40
CA TYR A 117 0.81 11.71 3.73
C TYR A 117 2.11 12.52 3.76
N THR A 118 2.08 13.67 4.41
CA THR A 118 3.25 14.53 4.62
C THR A 118 4.01 14.13 5.87
N ARG A 119 5.20 14.69 6.08
CA ARG A 119 5.96 14.53 7.33
C ARG A 119 5.10 14.88 8.55
N GLY A 120 5.21 14.10 9.62
CA GLY A 120 4.36 14.16 10.81
C GLY A 120 2.98 13.54 10.66
N CYS A 121 2.60 13.04 9.47
CA CYS A 121 1.28 12.40 9.31
C CYS A 121 1.23 11.04 10.02
N HIS A 122 0.22 10.87 10.85
CA HIS A 122 -0.12 9.62 11.53
C HIS A 122 -1.07 8.78 10.67
N VAL A 123 -0.77 7.50 10.54
CA VAL A 123 -1.53 6.55 9.74
C VAL A 123 -1.74 5.29 10.55
N VAL A 124 -2.99 4.89 10.75
CA VAL A 124 -3.31 3.64 11.45
C VAL A 124 -3.60 2.54 10.43
N ILE A 125 -2.94 1.39 10.56
CA ILE A 125 -3.10 0.24 9.67
C ILE A 125 -3.32 -0.98 10.55
N LEU A 126 -4.48 -1.63 10.43
CA LEU A 126 -4.83 -2.82 11.23
C LEU A 126 -4.74 -2.55 12.74
N GLY A 127 -5.05 -1.32 13.16
CA GLY A 127 -4.91 -0.87 14.55
C GLY A 127 -3.48 -0.47 14.96
N GLU A 128 -2.47 -0.77 14.15
CA GLU A 128 -1.08 -0.39 14.43
C GLU A 128 -0.77 1.03 13.95
N HIS A 129 -0.15 1.79 14.83
CA HIS A 129 0.18 3.18 14.59
C HIS A 129 1.48 3.33 13.79
N HIS A 130 1.38 4.01 12.65
CA HIS A 130 2.49 4.36 11.78
C HIS A 130 2.57 5.88 11.62
N VAL A 131 3.75 6.38 11.24
CA VAL A 131 3.98 7.80 10.98
C VAL A 131 4.89 7.97 9.77
N VAL A 132 4.65 9.03 9.00
CA VAL A 132 5.69 9.58 8.11
C VAL A 132 6.61 10.41 8.99
N CYS A 133 7.69 9.81 9.45
CA CYS A 133 8.59 10.39 10.45
C CYS A 133 9.03 11.81 10.07
N TYR A 134 8.92 12.76 10.98
CA TYR A 134 9.27 14.15 10.74
C TYR A 134 10.78 14.34 10.47
N PRO A 135 11.69 13.81 11.32
CA PRO A 135 13.14 13.85 11.07
C PRO A 135 13.57 13.18 9.76
N CYS A 136 13.31 11.87 9.60
CA CYS A 136 13.89 11.10 8.51
C CYS A 136 13.01 11.03 7.24
N GLY A 137 11.75 11.46 7.31
CA GLY A 137 10.81 11.45 6.20
C GLY A 137 10.32 10.05 5.79
N ARG A 138 10.76 8.99 6.45
CA ARG A 138 10.38 7.61 6.13
C ARG A 138 9.05 7.25 6.78
N PHE A 139 8.25 6.46 6.07
CA PHE A 139 7.07 5.82 6.64
C PHE A 139 7.49 4.60 7.46
N GLY A 140 7.08 4.53 8.71
CA GLY A 140 7.40 3.41 9.60
C GLY A 140 6.50 3.37 10.81
N LEU A 141 6.76 2.40 11.70
CA LEU A 141 6.06 2.31 12.99
C LEU A 141 6.28 3.60 13.78
N GLY A 142 5.20 4.22 14.21
CA GLY A 142 5.27 5.42 15.04
C GLY A 142 5.64 5.05 16.47
N TRP A 143 6.44 5.91 17.11
CA TRP A 143 6.69 5.79 18.53
C TRP A 143 5.50 6.33 19.33
N GLY A 144 5.14 5.65 20.40
CA GLY A 144 4.15 6.13 21.35
C GLY A 144 4.02 5.23 22.55
N GLU A 145 3.84 5.82 23.73
CA GLU A 145 3.52 5.12 24.97
C GLU A 145 2.13 5.56 25.44
N ARG A 146 1.30 4.58 25.86
CA ARG A 146 -0.01 4.84 26.48
C ARG A 146 -0.94 5.75 25.66
N GLY A 147 -0.88 5.64 24.32
CA GLY A 147 -1.77 6.38 23.41
C GLY A 147 -1.34 7.81 23.09
N VAL A 148 -0.19 8.27 23.59
CA VAL A 148 0.45 9.51 23.14
C VAL A 148 1.46 9.12 22.06
N TYR A 149 1.18 9.53 20.83
CA TYR A 149 2.03 9.26 19.67
C TYR A 149 2.88 10.48 19.34
N MET A 150 4.13 10.24 18.98
CA MET A 150 5.07 11.27 18.53
C MET A 150 5.07 11.33 17.00
N ASP A 151 5.52 12.46 16.46
CA ASP A 151 5.68 12.69 15.02
C ASP A 151 6.90 11.94 14.43
N GLU A 152 7.43 10.97 15.18
CA GLU A 152 8.68 10.27 14.92
C GLU A 152 8.48 8.76 14.82
N CYS A 153 9.24 8.14 13.93
CA CYS A 153 9.27 6.69 13.89
C CYS A 153 10.06 6.12 15.07
N ARG A 154 9.76 4.87 15.39
CA ARG A 154 10.43 4.09 16.44
C ARG A 154 11.95 4.08 16.29
N ASP A 155 12.47 4.03 15.07
CA ASP A 155 13.91 3.96 14.82
C ASP A 155 14.62 5.27 15.18
N CYS A 156 14.06 6.43 14.77
CA CYS A 156 14.61 7.74 15.13
C CYS A 156 14.63 7.93 16.65
N GLN A 157 13.54 7.55 17.32
CA GLN A 157 13.45 7.62 18.78
C GLN A 157 14.44 6.70 19.50
N LEU A 158 14.63 5.46 19.02
CA LEU A 158 15.65 4.57 19.59
C LEU A 158 17.06 5.14 19.42
N GLN A 159 17.32 5.78 18.29
CA GLN A 159 18.61 6.40 18.01
C GLN A 159 18.87 7.62 18.91
N GLU A 160 17.87 8.49 19.10
CA GLU A 160 17.98 9.62 20.04
C GLU A 160 18.24 9.15 21.47
N ARG A 161 17.45 8.19 21.99
CA ARG A 161 17.66 7.65 23.34
C ARG A 161 19.02 6.99 23.52
N PHE A 162 19.56 6.37 22.47
CA PHE A 162 20.91 5.82 22.51
C PHE A 162 21.98 6.92 22.62
N LEU A 163 21.83 8.00 21.83
CA LEU A 163 22.74 9.14 21.86
C LEU A 163 22.70 9.85 23.22
N GLU A 164 21.52 10.10 23.78
CA GLU A 164 21.36 10.68 25.12
C GLU A 164 22.12 9.87 26.18
N ARG A 165 21.88 8.56 26.26
CA ARG A 165 22.57 7.68 27.22
C ARG A 165 24.08 7.66 27.04
N TRP A 166 24.56 7.70 25.80
CA TRP A 166 25.98 7.74 25.51
C TRP A 166 26.60 9.05 26.00
N THR A 167 26.00 10.20 25.67
CA THR A 167 26.47 11.51 26.13
C THR A 167 26.46 11.65 27.65
N GLU A 168 25.44 11.13 28.34
CA GLU A 168 25.38 11.09 29.80
C GLU A 168 26.52 10.27 30.41
N ALA A 169 26.80 9.09 29.84
CA ALA A 169 27.88 8.23 30.29
C ALA A 169 29.27 8.87 30.10
N GLU A 170 29.47 9.57 28.98
CA GLU A 170 30.68 10.35 28.75
C GLU A 170 30.83 11.51 29.72
N ALA A 171 29.75 12.26 29.96
CA ALA A 171 29.74 13.35 30.93
C ALA A 171 30.03 12.85 32.34
N HIS A 172 29.49 11.69 32.74
CA HIS A 172 29.77 11.06 34.02
C HIS A 172 31.25 10.67 34.16
N LYS A 173 31.83 10.02 33.13
CA LYS A 173 33.27 9.69 33.09
C LYS A 173 34.15 10.94 33.19
N ALA A 174 33.77 12.03 32.50
CA ALA A 174 34.49 13.29 32.55
C ALA A 174 34.47 13.94 33.95
N ARG A 175 33.33 13.86 34.65
CA ARG A 175 33.23 14.33 36.06
C ARG A 175 34.10 13.50 37.00
N GLN A 176 34.09 12.17 36.86
CA GLN A 176 34.93 11.29 37.68
C GLN A 176 36.43 11.57 37.48
N LYS A 177 36.87 11.83 36.24
CA LYS A 177 38.26 12.22 35.95
C LYS A 177 38.69 13.58 36.52
N ARG A 178 37.75 14.47 36.83
CA ARG A 178 38.04 15.79 37.44
C ARG A 178 38.12 15.75 38.96
N LEU A 179 37.63 14.66 39.58
CA LEU A 179 37.60 14.46 41.03
C LEU A 179 38.71 13.51 41.53
N ALA A 180 39.50 12.95 40.60
CA ALA A 180 40.68 12.13 40.84
C ALA A 180 41.94 12.93 40.51
#